data_AF-A0A9P5UBD4-F1
#
_entry.id   AF-A0A9P5UBD4-F1
#
_cell.length_a   1.000
_cell.length_b   1.000
_cell.length_c   1.000
_cell.angle_alpha   90.00
_cell.angle_beta   90.00
_cell.angle_gamma   90.00
#
_symmetry.space_group_name_H-M   'P 1'
#
loop_
_entity.id
_entity.type
_entity.pdbx_description
1 polymer ?
#
loop_
_entity_poly.entity_id
_entity_poly.type
_entity_poly.pdbx_seq_one_letter_code
_entity_poly.pdbx_strand_id
1 'polypeptide(L)'
;MTTKTNYGWLQGKTVRKGGHGSNLHTRSSTPQVQSTSSTIFGGGIKDPSGRTSEYFVRSMDDQCPVCKSDRYLNPKLRLLVSSCYHKMCESCIDRLFTLGPAPCPICNKVLRKLAFSPQTFEDLGVEKEVAVRRRIAKEFNKRLEDFDDLRSYNDYLEEVEDIAFNLINNIDIPATEARIAAYKAANAALTSLNIQREEAEALALKEQEDLERREREARAAQLAQQEQQEREERQREERELIDKLETSQKDAHKIVAKSRVAAAKRSSARAASSNANSGLLGMSFGVEYAKLLKTRTNIASNVPDEPHVPFQDNWYAYEDLYTVRNGGYDDIFSEAVRKDREGIMRAGGYRVEEAWNRALMSAVAGLDILPLFGLDTAQSNPEDVDIVMHSI
;
A
#
# COMPACT_ATOMS: atom_id res chain seq x y z
N MET A 1 41.86 -51.20 38.83
CA MET A 1 41.72 -49.84 39.37
C MET A 1 40.40 -49.27 38.89
N THR A 2 39.56 -48.93 39.85
CA THR A 2 38.21 -48.37 39.71
C THR A 2 38.23 -46.90 39.32
N THR A 3 37.35 -46.48 38.41
CA THR A 3 36.33 -45.42 38.64
C THR A 3 35.27 -45.47 37.53
N LYS A 4 34.00 -45.49 37.96
CA LYS A 4 32.75 -45.57 37.17
C LYS A 4 32.14 -44.17 36.98
N THR A 5 31.34 -44.01 35.92
CA THR A 5 30.02 -43.32 35.91
C THR A 5 29.28 -43.72 34.62
N ASN A 6 28.48 -44.78 34.63
CA ASN A 6 27.01 -44.88 34.84
C ASN A 6 26.13 -44.42 33.64
N TYR A 7 25.62 -45.44 32.94
CA TYR A 7 24.45 -45.41 32.05
C TYR A 7 23.17 -45.72 32.86
N GLY A 8 22.03 -45.14 32.47
CA GLY A 8 20.67 -45.53 32.89
C GLY A 8 19.63 -44.75 32.10
N TRP A 9 19.06 -45.30 31.03
CA TRP A 9 17.78 -46.04 30.99
C TRP A 9 16.62 -45.31 31.68
N LEU A 10 15.76 -44.66 30.89
CA LEU A 10 14.39 -44.29 31.27
C LEU A 10 13.41 -45.16 30.49
N GLN A 11 12.58 -45.84 31.27
CA GLN A 11 11.66 -46.90 30.91
C GLN A 11 10.37 -46.38 30.26
N GLY A 12 9.84 -47.13 29.30
CA GLY A 12 8.51 -46.91 28.75
C GLY A 12 7.39 -47.29 29.73
N LYS A 13 6.25 -46.60 29.63
CA LYS A 13 4.97 -47.07 30.16
C LYS A 13 4.04 -47.37 29.00
N THR A 14 3.68 -48.65 28.89
CA THR A 14 2.63 -49.17 28.03
C THR A 14 1.27 -48.97 28.71
N VAL A 15 0.29 -48.47 27.96
CA VAL A 15 -1.13 -48.57 28.33
C VAL A 15 -1.84 -49.24 27.15
N ARG A 16 -2.37 -50.44 27.38
CA ARG A 16 -3.25 -51.15 26.45
C ARG A 16 -4.62 -51.36 27.10
N LYS A 17 -5.68 -50.98 26.38
CA LYS A 17 -7.04 -51.59 26.40
C LYS A 17 -7.70 -51.17 25.07
N GLY A 18 -7.65 -51.99 24.01
CA GLY A 18 -8.70 -52.96 23.62
C GLY A 18 -9.98 -52.23 23.15
N GLY A 19 -10.56 -52.34 21.96
CA GLY A 19 -10.37 -53.19 20.78
C GLY A 19 -11.71 -53.27 20.02
N HIS A 20 -11.70 -52.90 18.73
CA HIS A 20 -12.64 -53.23 17.62
C HIS A 20 -13.97 -52.46 17.43
N GLY A 21 -14.16 -51.99 16.19
CA GLY A 21 -15.47 -51.57 15.64
C GLY A 21 -15.44 -50.66 14.40
N SER A 22 -14.95 -51.18 13.26
CA SER A 22 -15.34 -50.87 11.86
C SER A 22 -15.81 -49.46 11.42
N ASN A 23 -15.08 -48.96 10.41
CA ASN A 23 -15.55 -48.34 9.16
C ASN A 23 -16.21 -46.94 9.09
N LEU A 24 -15.77 -46.28 8.01
CA LEU A 24 -16.45 -45.38 7.08
C LEU A 24 -16.23 -43.85 7.22
N HIS A 25 -15.87 -43.31 6.05
CA HIS A 25 -15.71 -41.90 5.71
C HIS A 25 -16.79 -40.98 6.26
N THR A 26 -16.39 -39.82 6.77
CA THR A 26 -17.10 -38.55 6.54
C THR A 26 -16.10 -37.40 6.70
N ARG A 27 -15.60 -36.88 5.57
CA ARG A 27 -14.95 -35.57 5.55
C ARG A 27 -16.07 -34.53 5.69
N SER A 28 -16.18 -33.90 6.85
CA SER A 28 -16.97 -32.69 7.03
C SER A 28 -16.23 -31.56 6.31
N SER A 29 -16.73 -31.18 5.13
CA SER A 29 -16.41 -29.91 4.50
C SER A 29 -17.04 -28.79 5.32
N THR A 30 -16.24 -28.09 6.11
CA THR A 30 -16.65 -26.78 6.64
C THR A 30 -16.71 -25.80 5.46
N PRO A 31 -17.86 -25.19 5.15
CA PRO A 31 -17.89 -24.15 4.15
C PRO A 31 -17.22 -22.92 4.76
N GLN A 32 -16.11 -22.47 4.16
CA GLN A 32 -15.65 -21.10 4.38
C GLN A 32 -16.73 -20.17 3.85
N VAL A 33 -17.49 -19.57 4.77
CA VAL A 33 -18.36 -18.44 4.47
C VAL A 33 -17.44 -17.25 4.16
N GLN A 34 -17.18 -17.05 2.87
CA GLN A 34 -16.65 -15.78 2.38
C GLN A 34 -17.72 -14.72 2.65
N SER A 35 -17.45 -13.78 3.57
CA SER A 35 -18.32 -12.62 3.82
C SER A 35 -18.44 -11.78 2.55
N THR A 36 -19.53 -11.97 1.81
CA THR A 36 -19.95 -11.08 0.72
C THR A 36 -20.71 -9.89 1.29
N SER A 37 -20.08 -9.09 2.16
CA SER A 37 -20.62 -7.81 2.59
C SER A 37 -20.34 -6.75 1.52
N SER A 38 -20.95 -6.91 0.35
CA SER A 38 -21.10 -5.81 -0.61
C SER A 38 -22.11 -4.81 -0.02
N THR A 39 -21.59 -3.81 0.69
CA THR A 39 -22.18 -2.50 1.04
C THR A 39 -23.60 -2.23 0.52
N ILE A 40 -24.62 -2.74 1.23
CA ILE A 40 -26.03 -2.32 1.10
C ILE A 40 -26.31 -1.06 1.95
N PHE A 41 -25.42 -0.73 2.89
CA PHE A 41 -25.56 0.42 3.76
C PHE A 41 -25.17 1.71 3.01
N GLY A 42 -26.11 2.66 2.97
CA GLY A 42 -25.92 3.95 2.32
C GLY A 42 -25.21 4.93 3.25
N GLY A 43 -24.27 5.70 2.71
CA GLY A 43 -23.48 6.67 3.47
C GLY A 43 -22.07 6.16 3.79
N GLY A 44 -21.17 7.11 4.05
CA GLY A 44 -19.74 6.86 4.23
C GLY A 44 -18.90 7.52 3.14
N ILE A 45 -17.81 8.17 3.55
CA ILE A 45 -16.77 8.65 2.64
C ILE A 45 -16.13 7.39 2.04
N LYS A 46 -16.20 7.27 0.72
CA LYS A 46 -15.58 6.16 -0.01
C LYS A 46 -14.15 6.57 -0.32
N ASP A 47 -13.21 5.76 0.09
CA ASP A 47 -11.83 5.86 -0.37
C ASP A 47 -11.80 5.70 -1.91
N PRO A 48 -10.76 6.20 -2.59
CA PRO A 48 -10.59 6.00 -4.04
C PRO A 48 -10.54 4.52 -4.45
N SER A 49 -10.35 3.60 -3.50
CA SER A 49 -10.48 2.14 -3.68
C SER A 49 -11.94 1.63 -3.72
N GLY A 50 -12.93 2.52 -3.54
CA GLY A 50 -14.35 2.19 -3.45
C GLY A 50 -14.78 1.59 -2.10
N ARG A 51 -13.84 1.39 -1.16
CA ARG A 51 -14.14 0.94 0.20
C ARG A 51 -14.60 2.13 1.04
N THR A 52 -15.65 1.94 1.84
CA THR A 52 -16.06 2.93 2.85
C THR A 52 -14.98 2.99 3.92
N SER A 53 -14.37 4.15 4.13
CA SER A 53 -13.44 4.38 5.23
C SER A 53 -14.25 4.31 6.52
N GLU A 54 -14.16 3.20 7.24
CA GLU A 54 -14.78 3.10 8.55
C GLU A 54 -13.81 3.63 9.58
N TYR A 55 -14.32 4.36 10.56
CA TYR A 55 -13.50 4.77 11.66
C TYR A 55 -13.14 3.54 12.52
N PHE A 56 -11.87 3.13 12.46
CA PHE A 56 -11.33 1.99 13.20
C PHE A 56 -10.66 2.45 14.49
N VAL A 57 -11.40 3.06 15.42
CA VAL A 57 -10.84 3.28 16.76
C VAL A 57 -11.09 2.08 17.65
N ARG A 58 -10.01 1.72 18.36
CA ARG A 58 -9.97 0.72 19.43
C ARG A 58 -10.25 1.45 20.74
N SER A 59 -11.36 2.19 20.85
CA SER A 59 -11.83 2.69 22.14
C SER A 59 -12.50 1.52 22.87
N MET A 60 -12.24 1.40 24.16
CA MET A 60 -12.83 0.34 25.01
C MET A 60 -14.35 0.51 25.20
N ASP A 61 -14.92 1.62 24.73
CA ASP A 61 -16.32 2.00 24.91
C ASP A 61 -17.23 1.68 23.71
N ASP A 62 -16.67 1.11 22.63
CA ASP A 62 -17.41 0.73 21.42
C ASP A 62 -18.09 -0.64 21.58
N GLN A 63 -19.12 -0.67 22.44
CA GLN A 63 -19.97 -1.83 22.72
C GLN A 63 -21.34 -1.70 22.03
N CYS A 64 -21.82 -2.78 21.41
CA CYS A 64 -23.19 -2.79 20.89
C CYS A 64 -24.22 -2.83 22.03
N PRO A 65 -25.21 -1.92 22.09
CA PRO A 65 -26.17 -1.86 23.20
C PRO A 65 -27.12 -3.06 23.26
N VAL A 66 -27.32 -3.78 22.15
CA VAL A 66 -28.27 -4.91 22.06
C VAL A 66 -27.60 -6.23 22.42
N CYS A 67 -26.41 -6.53 21.87
CA CYS A 67 -25.72 -7.80 22.11
C CYS A 67 -24.52 -7.69 23.05
N LYS A 68 -24.14 -6.48 23.48
CA LYS A 68 -23.00 -6.21 24.36
C LYS A 68 -21.69 -6.86 23.90
N SER A 69 -21.57 -7.08 22.59
CA SER A 69 -20.36 -7.63 22.01
C SER A 69 -19.40 -6.50 21.69
N ASP A 70 -18.18 -6.64 22.15
CA ASP A 70 -17.13 -5.65 21.93
C ASP A 70 -16.26 -6.06 20.74
N ARG A 71 -15.59 -5.06 20.16
CA ARG A 71 -14.63 -5.26 19.07
C ARG A 71 -13.45 -6.14 19.47
N TYR A 72 -13.15 -6.24 20.77
CA TYR A 72 -12.11 -7.13 21.29
C TYR A 72 -12.43 -8.62 21.06
N LEU A 73 -13.69 -9.03 21.28
CA LEU A 73 -14.12 -10.41 21.06
C LEU A 73 -14.27 -10.73 19.56
N ASN A 74 -14.72 -9.75 18.78
CA ASN A 74 -14.93 -9.90 17.35
C ASN A 74 -14.26 -8.75 16.58
N PRO A 75 -13.01 -8.92 16.09
CA PRO A 75 -12.28 -7.83 15.43
C PRO A 75 -12.92 -7.39 14.10
N LYS A 76 -13.77 -8.23 13.50
CA LYS A 76 -14.54 -7.93 12.28
C LYS A 76 -15.89 -7.27 12.54
N LEU A 77 -16.23 -6.97 13.79
CA LEU A 77 -17.50 -6.34 14.12
C LEU A 77 -17.49 -4.88 13.63
N ARG A 78 -18.49 -4.55 12.80
CA ARG A 78 -18.73 -3.20 12.28
C ARG A 78 -19.87 -2.58 13.07
N LEU A 79 -19.63 -1.41 13.65
CA LEU A 79 -20.66 -0.60 14.28
C LEU A 79 -21.14 0.45 13.27
N LEU A 80 -22.44 0.46 13.03
CA LEU A 80 -23.10 1.42 12.17
C LEU A 80 -23.95 2.37 13.02
N VAL A 81 -24.12 3.58 12.52
CA VAL A 81 -24.90 4.65 13.15
C VAL A 81 -26.20 4.82 12.39
N SER A 82 -27.30 4.85 13.13
CA SER A 82 -28.64 5.12 12.60
C SER A 82 -28.91 6.61 12.45
N SER A 83 -29.95 6.98 11.70
CA SER A 83 -30.45 8.39 11.66
C SER A 83 -30.91 8.95 13.02
N CYS A 84 -31.10 8.11 14.04
CA CYS A 84 -31.33 8.56 15.41
C CYS A 84 -30.04 8.69 16.25
N TYR A 85 -28.88 8.57 15.61
CA TYR A 85 -27.55 8.70 16.19
C TYR A 85 -27.29 7.71 17.33
N HIS A 86 -27.72 6.46 17.14
CA HIS A 86 -27.37 5.35 18.02
C HIS A 86 -26.54 4.31 17.29
N LYS A 87 -25.48 3.82 17.96
CA LYS A 87 -24.55 2.79 17.46
C LYS A 87 -25.18 1.39 17.60
N MET A 88 -25.10 0.58 16.55
CA MET A 88 -25.54 -0.82 16.54
C MET A 88 -24.61 -1.66 15.67
N CYS A 89 -24.38 -2.93 16.01
CA CYS A 89 -23.59 -3.82 15.16
C CYS A 89 -24.40 -4.37 13.98
N GLU A 90 -23.72 -4.71 12.89
CA GLU A 90 -24.30 -5.27 11.65
C GLU A 90 -25.23 -6.46 11.94
N SER A 91 -24.83 -7.40 12.81
CA SER A 91 -25.64 -8.58 13.15
C SER A 91 -26.94 -8.24 13.89
N CYS A 92 -26.93 -7.23 14.76
CA CYS A 92 -28.13 -6.77 15.44
C CYS A 92 -29.07 -6.01 14.50
N ILE A 93 -28.51 -5.22 13.58
CA ILE A 93 -29.28 -4.52 12.55
C ILE A 93 -29.97 -5.53 11.64
N ASP A 94 -29.23 -6.54 11.16
CA ASP A 94 -29.80 -7.58 10.32
C ASP A 94 -30.94 -8.31 11.04
N ARG A 95 -30.73 -8.77 12.27
CA ARG A 95 -31.77 -9.49 13.01
C ARG A 95 -33.03 -8.65 13.27
N LEU A 96 -32.89 -7.39 13.67
CA LEU A 96 -34.02 -6.54 14.06
C LEU A 96 -34.79 -5.97 12.85
N PHE A 97 -34.10 -5.65 11.75
CA PHE A 97 -34.69 -4.97 10.59
C PHE A 97 -34.95 -5.89 9.39
N THR A 98 -34.66 -7.20 9.48
CA THR A 98 -35.01 -8.17 8.41
C THR A 98 -36.51 -8.30 8.21
N LEU A 99 -37.29 -8.18 9.30
CA LEU A 99 -38.76 -8.32 9.26
C LEU A 99 -39.48 -7.07 8.71
N GLY A 100 -38.75 -5.98 8.45
CA GLY A 100 -39.30 -4.72 7.96
C GLY A 100 -38.87 -3.51 8.80
N PRO A 101 -39.51 -2.35 8.60
CA PRO A 101 -39.23 -1.16 9.39
C PRO A 101 -39.58 -1.41 10.86
N ALA A 102 -38.57 -1.30 11.72
CA ALA A 102 -38.69 -1.57 13.15
C ALA A 102 -38.32 -0.32 13.96
N PRO A 103 -38.82 -0.16 15.20
CA PRO A 103 -38.39 0.91 16.08
C PRO A 103 -36.97 0.68 16.59
N CYS A 104 -36.18 1.74 16.71
CA CYS A 104 -34.89 1.71 17.39
C CYS A 104 -35.07 1.31 18.87
N PRO A 105 -34.27 0.38 19.42
CA PRO A 105 -34.44 -0.10 20.80
C PRO A 105 -34.14 0.93 21.90
N ILE A 106 -33.59 2.09 21.56
CA ILE A 106 -33.19 3.14 22.53
C ILE A 106 -34.16 4.33 22.49
N CYS A 107 -34.47 4.86 21.29
CA CYS A 107 -35.35 6.03 21.14
C CYS A 107 -36.71 5.73 20.48
N ASN A 108 -37.01 4.47 20.16
CA ASN A 108 -38.26 4.03 19.54
C ASN A 108 -38.63 4.70 18.20
N LYS A 109 -37.72 5.46 17.56
CA LYS A 109 -37.94 5.99 16.20
C LYS A 109 -37.98 4.82 15.21
N VAL A 110 -38.98 4.82 14.33
CA VAL A 110 -39.12 3.80 13.28
C VAL A 110 -38.07 4.02 12.20
N LEU A 111 -37.21 3.02 11.99
CA LEU A 111 -36.10 3.09 11.06
C LEU A 111 -36.13 1.97 10.03
N ARG A 112 -35.44 2.18 8.91
CA ARG A 112 -35.19 1.17 7.87
C ARG A 112 -33.73 0.74 7.89
N LYS A 113 -33.45 -0.48 7.41
CA LYS A 113 -32.09 -1.01 7.30
C LYS A 113 -31.12 -0.10 6.52
N LEU A 114 -31.59 0.56 5.47
CA LEU A 114 -30.76 1.48 4.66
C LEU A 114 -30.44 2.81 5.36
N ALA A 115 -31.12 3.13 6.47
CA ALA A 115 -30.89 4.36 7.24
C ALA A 115 -29.71 4.24 8.22
N PHE A 116 -28.95 3.15 8.16
CA PHE A 116 -27.71 2.94 8.90
C PHE A 116 -26.52 3.25 7.98
N SER A 117 -25.64 4.14 8.43
CA SER A 117 -24.39 4.52 7.77
C SER A 117 -23.21 4.04 8.61
N PRO A 118 -22.06 3.67 8.01
CA PRO A 118 -20.83 3.49 8.75
C PRO A 118 -20.46 4.78 9.51
N GLN A 119 -19.88 4.61 10.71
CA GLN A 119 -19.35 5.69 11.52
C GLN A 119 -18.08 6.25 10.88
N THR A 120 -18.03 7.57 10.73
CA THR A 120 -16.88 8.31 10.16
C THR A 120 -16.11 9.10 11.21
N PHE A 121 -16.77 9.54 12.29
CA PHE A 121 -16.17 10.32 13.38
C PHE A 121 -16.38 9.64 14.74
N GLU A 122 -15.51 9.88 15.72
CA GLU A 122 -15.64 9.33 17.09
C GLU A 122 -16.91 9.77 17.79
N ASP A 123 -17.18 11.08 17.72
CA ASP A 123 -18.30 11.72 18.39
C ASP A 123 -19.53 11.78 17.47
N LEU A 124 -20.63 11.22 17.97
CA LEU A 124 -21.93 11.23 17.31
C LEU A 124 -22.52 12.66 17.23
N GLY A 125 -22.13 13.55 18.14
CA GLY A 125 -22.48 14.97 18.10
C GLY A 125 -21.94 15.65 16.84
N VAL A 126 -20.65 15.43 16.55
CA VAL A 126 -20.00 15.92 15.34
C VAL A 126 -20.60 15.29 14.08
N GLU A 127 -20.96 14.00 14.10
CA GLU A 127 -21.66 13.38 12.96
C GLU A 127 -23.01 14.04 12.68
N LYS A 128 -23.77 14.36 13.73
CA LYS A 128 -25.05 15.08 13.61
C LYS A 128 -24.84 16.47 13.01
N GLU A 129 -23.88 17.21 13.53
CA GLU A 129 -23.51 18.54 13.07
C GLU A 129 -23.09 18.55 11.59
N VAL A 130 -22.17 17.65 11.19
CA VAL A 130 -21.72 17.53 9.80
C VAL A 130 -22.88 17.16 8.87
N ALA A 131 -23.77 16.25 9.28
CA ALA A 131 -24.93 15.87 8.49
C ALA A 131 -25.91 17.05 8.28
N VAL A 132 -26.19 17.82 9.34
CA VAL A 132 -27.06 19.01 9.28
C VAL A 132 -26.41 20.12 8.45
N ARG A 133 -25.13 20.45 8.68
CA ARG A 133 -24.43 21.47 7.89
C ARG A 133 -24.34 21.11 6.42
N ARG A 134 -24.09 19.84 6.06
CA ARG A 134 -24.12 19.38 4.66
C ARG A 134 -25.50 19.53 4.02
N ARG A 135 -26.58 19.33 4.77
CA ARG A 135 -27.94 19.54 4.29
C ARG A 135 -28.20 21.02 4.02
N ILE A 136 -27.86 21.87 4.98
CA ILE A 136 -28.09 23.32 4.91
C ILE A 136 -27.22 23.93 3.81
N ALA A 137 -25.94 23.58 3.71
CA ALA A 137 -25.04 24.07 2.66
C ALA A 137 -25.67 23.88 1.27
N LYS A 138 -26.20 22.69 0.96
CA LYS A 138 -26.88 22.40 -0.32
C LYS A 138 -28.09 23.29 -0.61
N GLU A 139 -28.81 23.73 0.41
CA GLU A 139 -29.98 24.60 0.26
C GLU A 139 -29.54 26.08 0.18
N PHE A 140 -28.46 26.44 0.88
CA PHE A 140 -27.93 27.79 1.07
C PHE A 140 -26.64 28.04 0.26
N ASN A 141 -26.67 27.74 -1.04
CA ASN A 141 -25.53 27.82 -1.96
C ASN A 141 -25.23 29.24 -2.53
N LYS A 142 -25.41 30.33 -1.77
CA LYS A 142 -25.04 31.67 -2.24
C LYS A 142 -23.54 31.92 -2.05
N ARG A 143 -22.88 32.45 -3.09
CA ARG A 143 -21.43 32.78 -3.07
C ARG A 143 -21.24 34.26 -2.77
N LEU A 144 -20.02 34.65 -2.42
CA LEU A 144 -19.64 36.07 -2.24
C LEU A 144 -20.00 36.93 -3.47
N GLU A 145 -19.91 36.36 -4.68
CA GLU A 145 -20.25 37.02 -5.94
C GLU A 145 -21.75 37.41 -6.06
N ASP A 146 -22.63 36.78 -5.27
CA ASP A 146 -24.07 37.05 -5.29
C ASP A 146 -24.46 38.25 -4.41
N PHE A 147 -23.51 38.88 -3.72
CA PHE A 147 -23.72 39.98 -2.79
C PHE A 147 -22.92 41.22 -3.19
N ASP A 148 -23.52 42.40 -3.01
CA ASP A 148 -22.87 43.68 -3.33
C ASP A 148 -21.85 44.14 -2.26
N ASP A 149 -22.05 43.75 -0.99
CA ASP A 149 -21.20 44.14 0.15
C ASP A 149 -20.78 42.95 1.00
N LEU A 150 -19.55 43.00 1.53
CA LEU A 150 -18.98 41.96 2.38
C LEU A 150 -19.79 41.80 3.69
N ARG A 151 -20.35 42.88 4.23
CA ARG A 151 -21.17 42.80 5.46
C ARG A 151 -22.42 41.97 5.24
N SER A 152 -23.12 42.19 4.13
CA SER A 152 -24.32 41.43 3.80
C SER A 152 -24.04 39.94 3.62
N TYR A 153 -22.87 39.58 3.11
CA TYR A 153 -22.43 38.20 3.02
C TYR A 153 -22.13 37.58 4.39
N ASN A 154 -21.46 38.32 5.28
CA ASN A 154 -21.19 37.84 6.64
C ASN A 154 -22.49 37.69 7.45
N ASP A 155 -23.41 38.64 7.37
CA ASP A 155 -24.72 38.56 8.03
C ASP A 155 -25.50 37.33 7.54
N TYR A 156 -25.42 37.02 6.23
CA TYR A 156 -26.00 35.81 5.66
C TYR A 156 -25.35 34.53 6.21
N LEU A 157 -24.02 34.49 6.38
CA LEU A 157 -23.35 33.32 6.96
C LEU A 157 -23.74 33.11 8.43
N GLU A 158 -23.88 34.18 9.21
CA GLU A 158 -24.37 34.11 10.59
C GLU A 158 -25.82 33.58 10.63
N GLU A 159 -26.71 34.05 9.75
CA GLU A 159 -28.08 33.53 9.64
C GLU A 159 -28.11 32.02 9.32
N VAL A 160 -27.20 31.55 8.45
CA VAL A 160 -27.07 30.13 8.09
C VAL A 160 -26.59 29.31 9.28
N GLU A 161 -25.59 29.79 10.03
CA GLU A 161 -25.12 29.11 11.24
C GLU A 161 -26.16 29.12 12.36
N ASP A 162 -26.94 30.19 12.53
CA ASP A 162 -28.06 30.24 13.48
C ASP A 162 -29.11 29.16 13.16
N ILE A 163 -29.46 29.00 11.89
CA ILE A 163 -30.37 27.94 11.46
C ILE A 163 -29.74 26.56 11.75
N ALA A 164 -28.46 26.36 11.41
CA ALA A 164 -27.76 25.10 11.68
C ALA A 164 -27.71 24.76 13.17
N PHE A 165 -27.38 25.73 14.00
CA PHE A 165 -27.29 25.59 15.45
C PHE A 165 -28.64 25.20 16.07
N ASN A 166 -29.73 25.84 15.63
CA ASN A 166 -31.07 25.50 16.08
C ASN A 166 -31.45 24.05 15.71
N LEU A 167 -31.13 23.59 14.50
CA LEU A 167 -31.38 22.20 14.09
C LEU A 167 -30.51 21.19 14.86
N ILE A 168 -29.25 21.53 15.16
CA ILE A 168 -28.35 20.65 15.92
C ILE A 168 -28.83 20.49 17.37
N ASN A 169 -29.26 21.57 18.01
CA ASN A 169 -29.72 21.56 19.40
C ASN A 169 -31.21 21.22 19.56
N ASN A 170 -31.94 21.00 18.46
CA ASN A 170 -33.38 20.73 18.44
C ASN A 170 -34.22 21.88 19.04
N ILE A 171 -33.79 23.12 18.84
CA ILE A 171 -34.50 24.33 19.25
C ILE A 171 -35.42 24.75 18.10
N ASP A 172 -36.73 24.87 18.35
CA ASP A 172 -37.72 25.39 17.39
C ASP A 172 -37.63 24.80 15.96
N ILE A 173 -37.56 23.46 15.87
CA ILE A 173 -37.54 22.70 14.61
C ILE A 173 -38.64 23.15 13.62
N PRO A 174 -39.93 23.29 13.98
CA PRO A 174 -40.95 23.62 12.98
C PRO A 174 -40.79 25.03 12.41
N ALA A 175 -40.35 25.99 13.22
CA ALA A 175 -40.15 27.37 12.77
C ALA A 175 -38.92 27.49 11.84
N THR A 176 -37.84 26.79 12.20
CA THR A 176 -36.62 26.74 11.37
C THR A 176 -36.86 26.00 10.05
N GLU A 177 -37.59 24.89 10.06
CA GLU A 177 -37.97 24.18 8.82
C GLU A 177 -38.87 25.02 7.92
N ALA A 178 -39.80 25.80 8.49
CA ALA A 178 -40.61 26.74 7.72
C ALA A 178 -39.77 27.85 7.06
N ARG A 179 -38.76 28.36 7.78
CA ARG A 179 -37.80 29.35 7.24
C ARG A 179 -36.98 28.76 6.10
N ILE A 180 -36.48 27.54 6.26
CA ILE A 180 -35.76 26.81 5.21
C ILE A 180 -36.66 26.61 3.98
N ALA A 181 -37.92 26.18 4.17
CA ALA A 181 -38.86 25.98 3.08
C ALA A 181 -39.17 27.28 2.32
N ALA A 182 -39.36 28.39 3.03
CA ALA A 182 -39.56 29.70 2.44
C ALA A 182 -38.34 30.15 1.62
N TYR A 183 -37.14 29.99 2.17
CA TYR A 183 -35.89 30.31 1.48
C TYR A 183 -35.70 29.46 0.21
N LYS A 184 -35.96 28.16 0.32
CA LYS A 184 -35.89 27.22 -0.80
C LYS A 184 -36.87 27.59 -1.91
N ALA A 185 -38.08 28.00 -1.57
CA ALA A 185 -39.08 28.43 -2.56
C ALA A 185 -38.66 29.74 -3.26
N ALA A 186 -38.13 30.71 -2.51
CA ALA A 186 -37.69 31.99 -3.06
C ALA A 186 -36.44 31.87 -3.95
N ASN A 187 -35.50 31.00 -3.58
CA ASN A 187 -34.18 30.91 -4.22
C ASN A 187 -33.98 29.66 -5.08
N ALA A 188 -35.02 28.85 -5.33
CA ALA A 188 -34.90 27.59 -6.09
C ALA A 188 -34.18 27.76 -7.44
N ALA A 189 -34.49 28.83 -8.18
CA ALA A 189 -33.87 29.12 -9.46
C ALA A 189 -32.36 29.42 -9.33
N LEU A 190 -31.98 30.27 -8.36
CA LEU A 190 -30.58 30.61 -8.09
C LEU A 190 -29.80 29.38 -7.60
N THR A 191 -30.38 28.59 -6.69
CA THR A 191 -29.76 27.36 -6.21
C THR A 191 -29.50 26.38 -7.36
N SER A 192 -30.44 26.24 -8.30
CA SER A 192 -30.25 25.35 -9.46
C SER A 192 -29.12 25.79 -10.38
N LEU A 193 -28.96 27.10 -10.60
CA LEU A 193 -27.87 27.66 -11.40
C LEU A 193 -26.52 27.47 -10.71
N ASN A 194 -26.46 27.73 -9.40
CA ASN A 194 -25.23 27.57 -8.62
C ASN A 194 -24.78 26.10 -8.56
N ILE A 195 -25.71 25.15 -8.45
CA ILE A 195 -25.38 23.71 -8.54
C ILE A 195 -24.80 23.36 -9.91
N GLN A 196 -25.40 23.83 -11.01
CA GLN A 196 -24.87 23.59 -12.36
C GLN A 196 -23.47 24.19 -12.54
N ARG A 197 -23.22 25.38 -11.98
CA ARG A 197 -21.91 26.03 -12.01
C ARG A 197 -20.88 25.23 -11.21
N GLU A 198 -21.23 24.75 -10.02
CA GLU A 198 -20.36 23.89 -9.20
C GLU A 198 -20.04 22.56 -9.91
N GLU A 199 -21.03 21.93 -10.53
CA GLU A 199 -20.84 20.71 -11.32
C GLU A 199 -19.92 20.94 -12.52
N ALA A 200 -20.07 22.06 -13.24
CA ALA A 200 -19.21 22.44 -14.35
C ALA A 200 -17.77 22.72 -13.90
N GLU A 201 -17.58 23.44 -12.79
CA GLU A 201 -16.27 23.70 -12.18
C GLU A 201 -15.59 22.39 -11.74
N ALA A 202 -16.33 21.47 -11.12
CA ALA A 202 -15.83 20.17 -10.70
C ALA A 202 -15.43 19.28 -11.88
N LEU A 203 -16.21 19.29 -12.97
CA LEU A 203 -15.87 18.59 -14.21
C LEU A 203 -14.60 19.17 -14.85
N ALA A 204 -14.50 20.51 -14.94
CA ALA A 204 -13.32 21.17 -15.49
C ALA A 204 -12.05 20.85 -14.70
N LEU A 205 -12.13 20.83 -13.35
CA LEU A 205 -11.01 20.45 -12.50
C LEU A 205 -10.58 19.00 -12.75
N LYS A 206 -11.55 18.07 -12.84
CA LYS A 206 -11.27 16.67 -13.13
C LYS A 206 -10.61 16.48 -14.50
N GLU A 207 -11.08 17.19 -15.51
CA GLU A 207 -10.47 17.16 -16.84
C GLU A 207 -9.02 17.67 -16.82
N GLN A 208 -8.72 18.72 -16.04
CA GLN A 208 -7.35 19.19 -15.85
C GLN A 208 -6.46 18.15 -15.17
N GLU A 209 -6.93 17.50 -14.11
CA GLU A 209 -6.19 16.42 -13.43
C GLU A 209 -5.93 15.22 -14.36
N ASP A 210 -6.90 14.84 -15.18
CA ASP A 210 -6.77 13.76 -16.15
C ASP A 210 -5.77 14.11 -17.28
N LEU A 211 -5.74 15.36 -17.73
CA LEU A 211 -4.75 15.85 -18.68
C LEU A 211 -3.34 15.82 -18.08
N GLU A 212 -3.16 16.32 -16.86
CA GLU A 212 -1.85 16.28 -16.18
C GLU A 212 -1.34 14.84 -16.00
N ARG A 213 -2.25 13.92 -15.66
CA ARG A 213 -1.94 12.49 -15.55
C ARG A 213 -1.49 11.91 -16.88
N ARG A 214 -2.21 12.17 -17.97
CA ARG A 214 -1.84 11.70 -19.33
C ARG A 214 -0.50 12.26 -19.78
N GLU A 215 -0.21 13.53 -19.49
CA GLU A 215 1.08 14.13 -19.80
C GLU A 215 2.23 13.51 -19.01
N ARG A 216 1.99 13.14 -17.75
CA ARG A 216 2.97 12.43 -16.92
C ARG A 216 3.24 11.02 -17.45
N GLU A 217 2.19 10.28 -17.80
CA GLU A 217 2.27 8.95 -18.40
C GLU A 217 2.97 8.98 -19.77
N ALA A 218 2.64 9.96 -20.62
CA ALA A 218 3.29 10.14 -21.92
C ALA A 218 4.78 10.44 -21.79
N ARG A 219 5.17 11.31 -20.83
CA ARG A 219 6.59 11.59 -20.54
C ARG A 219 7.33 10.34 -20.04
N ALA A 220 6.71 9.58 -19.14
CA ALA A 220 7.29 8.32 -18.65
C ALA A 220 7.45 7.28 -19.79
N ALA A 221 6.45 7.17 -20.66
CA ALA A 221 6.50 6.28 -21.82
C ALA A 221 7.58 6.69 -22.83
N GLN A 222 7.74 7.98 -23.09
CA GLN A 222 8.81 8.49 -23.96
C GLN A 222 10.19 8.17 -23.39
N LEU A 223 10.40 8.35 -22.08
CA LEU A 223 11.66 8.00 -21.43
C LEU A 223 11.93 6.49 -21.50
N ALA A 224 10.92 5.66 -21.26
CA ALA A 224 11.04 4.20 -21.36
C ALA A 224 11.38 3.74 -22.78
N GLN A 225 10.78 4.35 -23.80
CA GLN A 225 11.12 4.07 -25.20
C GLN A 225 12.57 4.46 -25.53
N GLN A 226 13.04 5.61 -25.03
CA GLN A 226 14.43 6.03 -25.20
C GLN A 226 15.40 5.05 -24.54
N GLU A 227 15.11 4.59 -23.31
CA GLU A 227 15.93 3.61 -22.61
C GLU A 227 15.95 2.26 -23.35
N GLN A 228 14.82 1.81 -23.88
CA GLN A 228 14.75 0.58 -24.66
C GLN A 228 15.57 0.67 -25.95
N GLN A 229 15.46 1.78 -26.69
CA GLN A 229 16.28 2.03 -27.88
C GLN A 229 17.78 2.05 -27.52
N GLU A 230 18.15 2.62 -26.37
CA GLU A 230 19.54 2.61 -25.89
C GLU A 230 20.03 1.19 -25.60
N ARG A 231 19.21 0.36 -24.95
CA ARG A 231 19.54 -1.05 -24.68
C ARG A 231 19.76 -1.83 -25.98
N GLU A 232 18.89 -1.64 -26.98
CA GLU A 232 19.00 -2.29 -28.29
C GLU A 232 20.22 -1.82 -29.08
N GLU A 233 20.57 -0.53 -29.01
CA GLU A 233 21.80 -0.02 -29.61
C GLU A 233 23.04 -0.58 -28.93
N ARG A 234 23.07 -0.65 -27.59
CA ARG A 234 24.20 -1.22 -26.85
C ARG A 234 24.42 -2.69 -27.23
N GLN A 235 23.35 -3.47 -27.37
CA GLN A 235 23.43 -4.85 -27.85
C GLN A 235 23.92 -4.96 -29.30
N ARG A 236 23.51 -4.03 -30.19
CA ARG A 236 24.01 -3.98 -31.57
C ARG A 236 25.50 -3.66 -31.62
N GLU A 237 25.94 -2.67 -30.84
CA GLU A 237 27.35 -2.29 -30.75
C GLU A 237 28.23 -3.43 -30.20
N GLU A 238 27.74 -4.17 -29.21
CA GLU A 238 28.41 -5.35 -28.66
C GLU A 238 28.54 -6.47 -29.71
N ARG A 239 27.46 -6.79 -30.42
CA ARG A 239 27.48 -7.79 -31.50
C ARG A 239 28.43 -7.41 -32.63
N GLU A 240 28.41 -6.15 -33.06
CA GLU A 240 29.35 -5.65 -34.06
C GLU A 240 30.81 -5.71 -33.60
N LEU A 241 31.07 -5.50 -32.30
CA LEU A 241 32.42 -5.63 -31.75
C LEU A 241 32.88 -7.09 -31.79
N ILE A 242 32.02 -8.03 -31.42
CA ILE A 242 32.29 -9.47 -31.49
C ILE A 242 32.58 -9.89 -32.93
N ASP A 243 31.75 -9.48 -33.89
CA ASP A 243 31.93 -9.79 -35.31
C ASP A 243 33.25 -9.22 -35.88
N LYS A 244 33.63 -8.00 -35.47
CA LYS A 244 34.94 -7.39 -35.84
C LYS A 244 36.13 -8.12 -35.21
N LEU A 245 35.96 -8.70 -34.02
CA LEU A 245 36.99 -9.51 -33.37
C LEU A 245 37.13 -10.88 -34.06
N GLU A 246 36.03 -11.46 -34.55
CA GLU A 246 36.04 -12.74 -35.26
C GLU A 246 36.61 -12.63 -36.69
N THR A 247 36.22 -11.58 -37.42
CA THR A 247 36.55 -11.45 -38.85
C THR A 247 37.92 -10.82 -39.14
N SER A 248 38.55 -10.15 -38.16
CA SER A 248 39.77 -9.38 -38.42
C SER A 248 41.03 -9.97 -37.78
N GLN A 249 42.13 -10.04 -38.54
CA GLN A 249 43.43 -10.52 -38.07
C GLN A 249 44.29 -9.43 -37.39
N LYS A 250 43.68 -8.33 -36.91
CA LYS A 250 44.41 -7.23 -36.26
C LYS A 250 44.48 -7.47 -34.74
N ASP A 251 45.48 -6.88 -34.08
CA ASP A 251 45.63 -6.95 -32.62
C ASP A 251 44.32 -6.61 -31.89
N ALA A 252 43.78 -7.57 -31.13
CA ALA A 252 42.51 -7.45 -30.42
C ALA A 252 42.44 -6.21 -29.51
N HIS A 253 43.55 -5.86 -28.85
CA HIS A 253 43.65 -4.68 -27.98
C HIS A 253 43.39 -3.36 -28.71
N LYS A 254 43.82 -3.23 -29.98
CA LYS A 254 43.62 -2.00 -30.77
C LYS A 254 42.16 -1.85 -31.23
N ILE A 255 41.47 -2.95 -31.47
CA ILE A 255 40.06 -2.96 -31.91
C ILE A 255 39.15 -2.53 -30.75
N VAL A 256 39.37 -3.08 -29.55
CA VAL A 256 38.63 -2.71 -28.33
C VAL A 256 38.91 -1.27 -27.92
N ALA A 257 40.16 -0.81 -28.02
CA ALA A 257 40.48 0.60 -27.76
C ALA A 257 39.73 1.54 -28.71
N LYS A 258 39.64 1.19 -30.00
CA LYS A 258 38.92 1.99 -31.01
C LYS A 258 37.41 1.99 -30.78
N SER A 259 36.81 0.86 -30.38
CA SER A 259 35.38 0.79 -30.06
C SER A 259 35.04 1.56 -28.78
N ARG A 260 35.88 1.51 -27.74
CA ARG A 260 35.72 2.31 -26.51
C ARG A 260 35.77 3.82 -26.78
N VAL A 261 36.68 4.28 -27.64
CA VAL A 261 36.75 5.70 -28.04
C VAL A 261 35.52 6.11 -28.85
N ALA A 262 35.03 5.24 -29.75
CA ALA A 262 33.81 5.50 -30.51
C ALA A 262 32.56 5.55 -29.61
N ALA A 263 32.45 4.63 -28.65
CA ALA A 263 31.37 4.59 -27.65
C ALA A 263 31.40 5.84 -26.74
N ALA A 264 32.57 6.24 -26.24
CA ALA A 264 32.74 7.45 -25.43
C ALA A 264 32.39 8.75 -26.20
N LYS A 265 32.68 8.81 -27.50
CA LYS A 265 32.29 9.94 -28.36
C LYS A 265 30.78 10.02 -28.60
N ARG A 266 30.10 8.86 -28.69
CA ARG A 266 28.64 8.78 -28.85
C ARG A 266 27.92 9.12 -27.55
N SER A 267 28.37 8.59 -26.40
CA SER A 267 27.79 8.91 -25.09
C SER A 267 27.94 10.38 -24.73
N SER A 268 29.08 11.01 -25.05
CA SER A 268 29.29 12.45 -24.85
C SER A 268 28.46 13.33 -25.79
N ALA A 269 28.32 12.97 -27.07
CA ALA A 269 27.43 13.68 -27.99
C ALA A 269 25.96 13.60 -27.54
N ARG A 270 25.54 12.48 -26.93
CA ARG A 270 24.19 12.28 -26.40
C ARG A 270 23.91 13.04 -25.10
N ALA A 271 24.88 13.07 -24.18
CA ALA A 271 24.80 13.87 -22.96
C ALA A 271 24.71 15.37 -23.26
N ALA A 272 25.32 15.83 -24.37
CA ALA A 272 25.18 17.20 -24.84
C ALA A 272 23.77 17.49 -25.39
N SER A 273 23.14 16.55 -26.10
CA SER A 273 21.78 16.70 -26.62
C SER A 273 20.68 16.57 -25.56
N SER A 274 20.87 15.77 -24.50
CA SER A 274 19.92 15.72 -23.37
C SER A 274 19.92 17.02 -22.57
N ASN A 275 21.07 17.68 -22.44
CA ASN A 275 21.16 19.01 -21.81
C ASN A 275 20.55 20.14 -22.67
N ALA A 276 20.57 20.03 -24.00
CA ALA A 276 20.00 21.03 -24.89
C ALA A 276 18.46 21.11 -24.81
N ASN A 277 17.77 19.97 -24.63
CA ASN A 277 16.31 19.93 -24.44
C ASN A 277 15.86 20.34 -23.02
N SER A 278 16.77 20.31 -22.03
CA SER A 278 16.50 20.80 -20.68
C SER A 278 16.65 22.34 -20.58
N GLY A 279 17.48 22.94 -21.44
CA GLY A 279 17.82 24.36 -21.37
C GLY A 279 16.74 25.36 -21.80
N LEU A 280 15.75 24.95 -22.62
CA LEU A 280 14.70 25.86 -23.12
C LEU A 280 13.40 25.79 -22.30
N LEU A 281 13.17 24.70 -21.55
CA LEU A 281 12.01 24.51 -20.66
C LEU A 281 12.36 24.61 -19.17
N GLY A 282 13.64 24.54 -18.79
CA GLY A 282 14.09 24.55 -17.40
C GLY A 282 14.12 25.92 -16.71
N MET A 283 13.98 27.03 -17.46
CA MET A 283 14.02 28.39 -16.87
C MET A 283 12.66 28.95 -16.43
N SER A 284 11.52 28.32 -16.79
CA SER A 284 10.19 28.90 -16.48
C SER A 284 9.48 28.28 -15.27
N PHE A 285 9.92 27.12 -14.74
CA PHE A 285 9.23 26.43 -13.65
C PHE A 285 9.94 26.49 -12.28
N GLY A 286 11.19 26.94 -12.25
CA GLY A 286 12.00 26.94 -11.02
C GLY A 286 11.60 28.00 -9.97
N VAL A 287 10.90 29.06 -10.37
CA VAL A 287 10.56 30.19 -9.48
C VAL A 287 9.19 30.02 -8.81
N GLU A 288 8.29 29.21 -9.37
CA GLU A 288 6.97 28.92 -8.79
C GLU A 288 6.97 27.73 -7.81
N TYR A 289 7.90 26.78 -7.98
CA TYR A 289 8.02 25.63 -7.09
C TYR A 289 8.44 26.03 -5.66
N ALA A 290 9.28 27.07 -5.52
CA ALA A 290 9.71 27.58 -4.21
C ALA A 290 8.63 28.35 -3.44
N LYS A 291 7.59 28.88 -4.12
CA LYS A 291 6.45 29.54 -3.48
C LYS A 291 5.35 28.55 -3.09
N LEU A 292 5.20 27.43 -3.81
CA LEU A 292 4.26 26.34 -3.48
C LEU A 292 4.72 25.44 -2.32
N LEU A 293 6.02 25.43 -1.99
CA LEU A 293 6.56 24.66 -0.85
C LEU A 293 6.25 25.30 0.52
N LYS A 294 5.89 26.58 0.57
CA LYS A 294 5.54 27.27 1.83
C LYS A 294 4.04 27.27 2.15
N THR A 295 3.18 26.87 1.20
CA THR A 295 1.73 26.71 1.42
C THR A 295 1.31 25.25 1.65
N ARG A 296 2.22 24.28 1.51
CA ARG A 296 1.93 22.85 1.69
C ARG A 296 2.20 22.28 3.09
N THR A 297 2.73 23.06 4.03
CA THR A 297 2.98 22.55 5.39
C THR A 297 1.73 22.52 6.29
N ASN A 298 0.54 22.86 5.78
CA ASN A 298 -0.73 22.79 6.53
C ASN A 298 -1.81 21.89 5.91
N ILE A 299 -1.49 21.03 4.94
CA ILE A 299 -2.44 20.01 4.46
C ILE A 299 -1.73 18.65 4.47
N ALA A 300 -1.72 18.04 5.64
CA ALA A 300 -1.51 16.62 5.76
C ALA A 300 -2.74 15.90 5.19
N SER A 301 -2.59 15.19 4.07
CA SER A 301 -3.02 13.79 3.91
C SER A 301 -3.07 13.34 2.45
N ASN A 302 -2.60 12.09 2.27
CA ASN A 302 -2.84 11.18 1.14
C ASN A 302 -1.95 11.34 -0.09
N VAL A 303 -0.66 11.05 0.10
CA VAL A 303 0.09 10.31 -0.94
C VAL A 303 -0.57 8.94 -1.06
N PRO A 304 -1.03 8.51 -2.24
CA PRO A 304 -1.59 7.18 -2.42
C PRO A 304 -0.57 6.11 -2.03
N ASP A 305 -0.90 5.24 -1.07
CA ASP A 305 -0.10 4.06 -0.77
C ASP A 305 -0.12 3.16 -2.01
N GLU A 306 1.03 3.06 -2.68
CA GLU A 306 1.23 2.06 -3.72
C GLU A 306 0.95 0.68 -3.13
N PRO A 307 0.24 -0.20 -3.86
CA PRO A 307 -0.03 -1.55 -3.37
C PRO A 307 1.30 -2.21 -3.03
N HIS A 308 1.40 -2.81 -1.83
CA HIS A 308 2.58 -3.54 -1.40
C HIS A 308 2.93 -4.59 -2.46
N VAL A 309 3.91 -4.27 -3.30
CA VAL A 309 4.53 -5.24 -4.19
C VAL A 309 5.37 -6.12 -3.24
N PRO A 310 5.08 -7.43 -3.13
CA PRO A 310 5.96 -8.33 -2.39
C PRO A 310 7.38 -8.10 -2.89
N PHE A 311 8.35 -7.97 -1.97
CA PHE A 311 9.75 -7.78 -2.33
C PHE A 311 10.13 -8.83 -3.39
N GLN A 312 10.26 -8.40 -4.64
CA GLN A 312 10.91 -9.18 -5.68
C GLN A 312 12.39 -8.97 -5.47
N ASP A 313 12.93 -9.65 -4.45
CA ASP A 313 14.37 -9.75 -4.32
C ASP A 313 14.87 -10.48 -5.57
N ASN A 314 15.49 -9.75 -6.49
CA ASN A 314 16.29 -10.31 -7.57
C ASN A 314 17.55 -10.92 -6.95
N TRP A 315 17.37 -11.95 -6.13
CA TRP A 315 18.45 -12.69 -5.51
C TRP A 315 19.17 -13.47 -6.60
N TYR A 316 20.40 -13.06 -6.90
CA TYR A 316 21.24 -13.78 -7.85
C TYR A 316 21.69 -15.09 -7.21
N ALA A 317 21.10 -16.19 -7.65
CA ALA A 317 21.32 -17.54 -7.11
C ALA A 317 22.60 -18.22 -7.66
N TYR A 318 23.44 -17.50 -8.41
CA TYR A 318 24.67 -18.02 -9.03
C TYR A 318 24.44 -19.29 -9.89
N GLU A 319 23.23 -19.48 -10.41
CA GLU A 319 22.82 -20.67 -11.19
C GLU A 319 23.67 -20.86 -12.45
N ASP A 320 24.27 -19.79 -12.97
CA ASP A 320 25.14 -19.82 -14.15
C ASP A 320 26.53 -20.41 -13.87
N LEU A 321 26.95 -20.46 -12.60
CA LEU A 321 28.33 -20.82 -12.21
C LEU A 321 28.50 -22.30 -11.85
N TYR A 322 27.41 -23.05 -11.66
CA TYR A 322 27.49 -24.46 -11.28
C TYR A 322 26.35 -25.30 -11.83
N THR A 323 26.62 -26.58 -12.09
CA THR A 323 25.59 -27.58 -12.42
C THR A 323 25.70 -28.76 -11.46
N VAL A 324 24.60 -29.13 -10.82
CA VAL A 324 24.56 -30.28 -9.90
C VAL A 324 24.59 -31.58 -10.70
N ARG A 325 25.44 -32.55 -10.29
CA ARG A 325 25.50 -33.87 -10.96
C ARG A 325 24.23 -34.69 -10.69
N ASN A 326 23.83 -35.51 -11.67
CA ASN A 326 22.73 -36.48 -11.54
C ASN A 326 23.11 -37.57 -10.53
N GLY A 327 22.77 -37.33 -9.26
CA GLY A 327 23.23 -38.10 -8.10
C GLY A 327 23.20 -37.28 -6.81
N GLY A 328 23.08 -35.95 -6.91
CA GLY A 328 22.99 -35.03 -5.79
C GLY A 328 24.35 -34.55 -5.29
N TYR A 329 24.33 -33.75 -4.23
CA TYR A 329 25.53 -33.30 -3.52
C TYR A 329 25.73 -34.16 -2.26
N ASP A 330 26.91 -34.78 -2.13
CA ASP A 330 27.21 -35.62 -0.98
C ASP A 330 27.73 -34.81 0.20
N ASP A 331 26.81 -34.46 1.10
CA ASP A 331 27.10 -33.87 2.40
C ASP A 331 26.88 -34.90 3.54
N ILE A 332 27.79 -34.91 4.51
CA ILE A 332 27.80 -35.75 5.71
C ILE A 332 26.48 -35.63 6.48
N PHE A 333 25.91 -34.41 6.55
CA PHE A 333 24.65 -34.18 7.27
C PHE A 333 23.41 -34.68 6.49
N SER A 334 23.50 -34.71 5.16
CA SER A 334 22.41 -35.18 4.29
C SER A 334 22.29 -36.71 4.22
N GLU A 335 23.33 -37.45 4.62
CA GLU A 335 23.37 -38.91 4.58
C GLU A 335 22.42 -39.54 5.60
N ALA A 336 22.34 -38.97 6.81
CA ALA A 336 21.42 -39.41 7.86
C ALA A 336 19.95 -39.27 7.41
N VAL A 337 19.61 -38.14 6.77
CA VAL A 337 18.26 -37.85 6.26
C VAL A 337 17.91 -38.66 5.01
N ARG A 338 18.90 -39.10 4.23
CA ARG A 338 18.72 -40.03 3.09
C ARG A 338 18.45 -41.46 3.55
N LYS A 339 19.05 -41.91 4.66
CA LYS A 339 18.86 -43.26 5.22
C LYS A 339 17.54 -43.42 5.99
N ASP A 340 16.91 -42.32 6.40
CA ASP A 340 15.63 -42.34 7.12
C ASP A 340 14.44 -42.64 6.19
N ARG A 341 13.92 -43.86 6.29
CA ARG A 341 12.78 -44.35 5.51
C ARG A 341 11.43 -43.90 6.07
N GLU A 342 11.38 -43.55 7.36
CA GLU A 342 10.14 -43.16 8.05
C GLU A 342 9.86 -41.66 7.95
N GLY A 343 10.81 -40.88 7.43
CA GLY A 343 10.65 -39.45 7.13
C GLY A 343 10.53 -38.56 8.37
N ILE A 344 10.89 -39.08 9.54
CA ILE A 344 10.81 -38.38 10.82
C ILE A 344 11.77 -37.19 10.81
N MET A 345 12.95 -37.34 10.21
CA MET A 345 13.93 -36.26 10.05
C MET A 345 13.59 -35.23 8.96
N ARG A 346 12.47 -35.39 8.24
CA ARG A 346 11.95 -34.42 7.26
C ARG A 346 10.78 -33.58 7.82
N ALA A 347 10.48 -33.72 9.10
CA ALA A 347 9.44 -32.93 9.76
C ALA A 347 9.74 -31.42 9.65
N GLY A 348 8.71 -30.61 9.42
CA GLY A 348 8.84 -29.15 9.28
C GLY A 348 9.17 -28.64 7.87
N GLY A 349 9.08 -29.49 6.84
CA GLY A 349 9.25 -29.07 5.44
C GLY A 349 10.70 -29.09 4.95
N TYR A 350 11.61 -29.69 5.70
CA TYR A 350 13.02 -29.82 5.33
C TYR A 350 13.19 -30.61 4.02
N ARG A 351 13.74 -29.94 3.00
CA ARG A 351 14.10 -30.54 1.70
C ARG A 351 15.62 -30.65 1.58
N VAL A 352 16.09 -31.85 1.24
CA VAL A 352 17.53 -32.13 1.10
C VAL A 352 18.17 -31.29 -0.02
N GLU A 353 17.43 -31.05 -1.10
CA GLU A 353 17.86 -30.23 -2.24
C GLU A 353 18.12 -28.76 -1.86
N GLU A 354 17.35 -28.18 -0.94
CA GLU A 354 17.54 -26.80 -0.48
C GLU A 354 18.80 -26.65 0.35
N ALA A 355 19.13 -27.66 1.18
CA ALA A 355 20.37 -27.70 1.94
C ALA A 355 21.59 -27.80 1.01
N TRP A 356 21.51 -28.61 -0.05
CA TRP A 356 22.54 -28.71 -1.08
C TRP A 356 22.75 -27.39 -1.81
N ASN A 357 21.66 -26.76 -2.27
CA ASN A 357 21.72 -25.47 -2.95
C ASN A 357 22.37 -24.41 -2.06
N ARG A 358 22.02 -24.37 -0.77
CA ARG A 358 22.63 -23.43 0.18
C ARG A 358 24.14 -23.66 0.36
N ALA A 359 24.57 -24.92 0.47
CA ALA A 359 25.99 -25.27 0.59
C ALA A 359 26.77 -24.89 -0.68
N LEU A 360 26.23 -25.21 -1.86
CA LEU A 360 26.83 -24.88 -3.15
C LEU A 360 26.89 -23.36 -3.37
N MET A 361 25.83 -22.62 -3.07
CA MET A 361 25.81 -21.15 -3.16
C MET A 361 26.86 -20.52 -2.24
N SER A 362 26.99 -21.00 -1.00
CA SER A 362 28.00 -20.48 -0.06
C SER A 362 29.43 -20.77 -0.53
N ALA A 363 29.66 -21.93 -1.15
CA ALA A 363 30.96 -22.28 -1.70
C ALA A 363 31.30 -21.42 -2.91
N VAL A 364 30.37 -21.26 -3.86
CA VAL A 364 30.57 -20.47 -5.08
C VAL A 364 30.75 -18.98 -4.76
N ALA A 365 29.93 -18.42 -3.88
CA ALA A 365 30.07 -17.04 -3.43
C ALA A 365 31.40 -16.77 -2.70
N GLY A 366 31.99 -17.79 -2.09
CA GLY A 366 33.30 -17.71 -1.42
C GLY A 366 34.50 -17.82 -2.37
N LEU A 367 34.30 -18.25 -3.62
CA LEU A 367 35.38 -18.30 -4.62
C LEU A 367 35.74 -16.91 -5.15
N ASP A 368 34.77 -15.99 -5.14
CA ASP A 368 34.91 -14.66 -5.70
C ASP A 368 35.44 -13.68 -4.63
N ILE A 369 36.74 -13.76 -4.35
CA ILE A 369 37.43 -12.71 -3.59
C ILE A 369 37.67 -11.56 -4.57
N LEU A 370 36.75 -10.59 -4.61
CA LEU A 370 36.99 -9.38 -5.40
C LEU A 370 38.28 -8.72 -4.87
N PRO A 371 39.28 -8.45 -5.74
CA PRO A 371 40.42 -7.65 -5.32
C PRO A 371 39.90 -6.29 -4.83
N LEU A 372 40.50 -5.78 -3.76
CA LEU A 372 40.20 -4.46 -3.21
C LEU A 372 40.46 -3.40 -4.30
N PHE A 373 39.44 -3.02 -5.05
CA PHE A 373 39.49 -1.88 -5.95
C PHE A 373 39.35 -0.61 -5.12
N GLY A 374 40.42 0.18 -5.02
CA GLY A 374 40.38 1.51 -4.40
C GLY A 374 41.46 1.85 -3.37
N LEU A 375 42.53 1.06 -3.23
CA LEU A 375 43.76 1.57 -2.60
C LEU A 375 44.75 1.92 -3.72
N ASP A 376 44.80 3.21 -4.05
CA ASP A 376 45.92 3.77 -4.81
C ASP A 376 47.22 3.28 -4.19
N THR A 377 48.11 2.78 -5.04
CA THR A 377 49.44 2.31 -4.67
C THR A 377 50.14 3.39 -3.83
N ALA A 378 50.22 3.16 -2.52
CA ALA A 378 51.09 3.93 -1.64
C ALA A 378 52.51 3.81 -2.21
N GLN A 379 53.03 4.95 -2.66
CA GLN A 379 54.37 5.08 -3.19
C GLN A 379 55.36 4.46 -2.22
N SER A 380 56.15 3.51 -2.70
CA SER A 380 57.31 3.01 -1.99
C SER A 380 58.33 4.15 -1.83
N ASN A 381 58.39 4.74 -0.65
CA ASN A 381 59.58 5.48 -0.25
C ASN A 381 60.68 4.45 0.08
N PRO A 382 61.86 4.50 -0.57
CA PRO A 382 63.03 3.81 -0.06
C PRO A 382 63.55 4.61 1.15
N GLU A 383 64.24 3.93 2.06
CA GLU A 383 64.85 4.45 3.30
C GLU A 383 63.97 4.25 4.55
N ASP A 384 64.17 3.10 5.20
CA ASP A 384 64.58 3.00 6.62
C ASP A 384 64.68 1.49 6.98
N VAL A 385 65.86 0.89 6.78
CA VAL A 385 66.87 0.54 7.80
C VAL A 385 66.50 -0.66 8.67
N ASP A 386 67.30 -1.71 8.47
CA ASP A 386 67.58 -2.90 9.28
C ASP A 386 67.11 -2.89 10.75
N ILE A 387 66.49 -3.99 11.19
CA ILE A 387 66.89 -4.75 12.39
C ILE A 387 66.40 -6.20 12.23
N VAL A 388 67.36 -7.13 12.30
CA VAL A 388 67.18 -8.58 12.27
C VAL A 388 67.48 -9.17 13.66
N MET A 389 66.63 -10.13 14.05
CA MET A 389 66.73 -11.13 15.13
C MET A 389 66.74 -10.66 16.61
N HIS A 390 65.81 -11.20 17.41
CA HIS A 390 66.11 -12.40 18.21
C HIS A 390 64.87 -13.15 18.71
N SER A 391 65.04 -14.47 18.72
CA SER A 391 64.17 -15.55 19.18
C SER A 391 63.75 -15.48 20.66
N ILE A 392 62.52 -15.94 20.94
CA ILE A 392 62.21 -16.86 22.03
C ILE A 392 61.33 -17.97 21.46
#